data_AF-A0A084JJI0-F1
#
_entry.id   AF-A0A084JJI0-F1
#
_cell.length_a   1.000
_cell.length_b   1.000
_cell.length_c   1.000
_cell.angle_alpha   90.00
_cell.angle_beta   90.00
_cell.angle_gamma   90.00
#
_symmetry.space_group_name_H-M   'P 1'
#
loop_
_entity.id
_entity.type
_entity.pdbx_description
1 polymer ?
#
loop_
_entity_poly.entity_id
_entity_poly.type
_entity_poly.pdbx_seq_one_letter_code
_entity_poly.pdbx_strand_id
1 'polypeptide(L)'
;MNGRKIAASLAFVMAATAVSPMITEASSSFDLRKKVVGISGIMNTGNLNLSVTRGEFASMLVNASSYRSTAGKTSNTSVFADVPRNHEYAAQIRIAAEQGWMNGYLGGNFKPDDSITLQEGVKGVLGLLGYANSDFTGDQTGSRLSKYHFLELDENLNKEALEVLNKEDCINLFYNLLKTDTKSGTMFGKSLNCELTSDGEIDPFSMVDNSIKGPKIAKSSSRLKSILPFKLSDANIYLDGEPVNNSSNAIDVSLESEDGVLVYYHTISKTVWLYTIGNENENGRSAVFGEITNVVYDSADLMTPGAIILDDGNTYELTSTEMKFAFSSYGDLRVGDTVNLVYTLSVDQEGNETRTVIDYIE
;
A
#
# COMPACT_ATOMS: atom_id res chain seq x y z
N MET A 1 19.62 21.79 -76.97
CA MET A 1 18.58 22.16 -75.99
C MET A 1 17.67 20.97 -75.80
N ASN A 2 17.33 20.67 -74.54
CA ASN A 2 16.64 19.48 -74.01
C ASN A 2 17.46 18.19 -73.76
N GLY A 3 17.55 17.85 -72.48
CA GLY A 3 17.47 16.46 -72.00
C GLY A 3 18.66 15.93 -71.19
N ARG A 4 18.64 16.07 -69.86
CA ARG A 4 18.52 14.94 -68.90
C ARG A 4 18.86 15.34 -67.44
N LYS A 5 17.86 15.09 -66.58
CA LYS A 5 17.90 14.49 -65.23
C LYS A 5 18.96 14.95 -64.24
N ILE A 6 18.51 15.62 -63.17
CA ILE A 6 18.84 15.24 -61.78
C ILE A 6 17.55 15.33 -60.95
N ALA A 7 17.21 14.23 -60.30
CA ALA A 7 16.17 14.14 -59.29
C ALA A 7 16.80 14.44 -57.92
N ALA A 8 16.12 15.21 -57.09
CA ALA A 8 16.28 15.19 -55.64
C ALA A 8 14.95 15.60 -55.01
N SER A 9 14.21 14.58 -54.59
CA SER A 9 13.07 14.63 -53.69
C SER A 9 13.45 15.27 -52.36
N LEU A 10 12.68 16.27 -51.89
CA LEU A 10 12.66 16.62 -50.47
C LEU A 10 11.22 16.60 -49.94
N ALA A 11 11.12 15.89 -48.82
CA ALA A 11 9.97 15.41 -48.10
C ALA A 11 8.87 16.43 -47.80
N PHE A 12 7.64 15.95 -47.96
CA PHE A 12 6.46 16.35 -47.19
C PHE A 12 6.78 16.20 -45.70
N VAL A 13 6.92 17.29 -44.96
CA VAL A 13 6.86 17.26 -43.49
C VAL A 13 5.39 17.15 -43.13
N MET A 14 4.92 15.93 -42.85
CA MET A 14 3.67 15.75 -42.12
C MET A 14 3.86 16.32 -40.72
N ALA A 15 3.26 17.48 -40.48
CA ALA A 15 2.91 17.94 -39.15
C ALA A 15 1.83 17.01 -38.59
N ALA A 16 2.22 15.98 -37.86
CA ALA A 16 1.33 15.23 -36.97
C ALA A 16 2.19 14.46 -35.96
N THR A 17 1.73 14.43 -34.70
CA THR A 17 2.21 13.62 -33.56
C THR A 17 3.36 14.19 -32.72
N ALA A 18 3.03 15.11 -31.80
CA ALA A 18 3.88 15.37 -30.64
C ALA A 18 3.07 15.71 -29.36
N VAL A 19 1.79 15.33 -29.28
CA VAL A 19 0.95 15.61 -28.10
C VAL A 19 0.55 14.33 -27.33
N SER A 20 0.94 13.15 -27.82
CA SER A 20 0.49 11.86 -27.26
C SER A 20 1.47 11.09 -26.35
N PRO A 21 2.77 11.43 -26.16
CA PRO A 21 3.59 10.75 -25.16
C PRO A 21 3.46 11.34 -23.74
N MET A 22 3.24 12.66 -23.56
CA MET A 22 3.21 13.27 -22.22
C MET A 22 2.01 12.84 -21.36
N ILE A 23 0.84 12.60 -21.96
CA ILE A 23 -0.38 12.19 -21.21
C ILE A 23 -0.26 10.74 -20.72
N THR A 24 0.47 9.90 -21.45
CA THR A 24 0.63 8.47 -21.14
C THR A 24 1.66 8.24 -20.01
N GLU A 25 2.75 9.01 -19.99
CA GLU A 25 3.76 8.96 -18.90
C GLU A 25 3.29 9.67 -17.61
N ALA A 26 2.51 10.75 -17.71
CA ALA A 26 1.93 11.40 -16.53
C ALA A 26 0.83 10.55 -15.86
N SER A 27 0.07 9.77 -16.65
CA SER A 27 -0.93 8.83 -16.11
C SER A 27 -0.26 7.66 -15.39
N SER A 28 0.83 7.10 -15.94
CA SER A 28 1.57 6.01 -15.28
C SER A 28 2.32 6.48 -14.03
N SER A 29 2.81 7.72 -14.01
CA SER A 29 3.46 8.30 -12.83
C SER A 29 2.47 8.60 -11.71
N PHE A 30 1.28 9.11 -12.01
CA PHE A 30 0.26 9.36 -10.99
C PHE A 30 -0.30 8.06 -10.40
N ASP A 31 -0.52 7.03 -11.21
CA ASP A 31 -0.97 5.71 -10.72
C ASP A 31 0.05 5.10 -9.74
N LEU A 32 1.34 5.24 -10.01
CA LEU A 32 2.42 4.86 -9.10
C LEU A 32 2.33 5.63 -7.77
N ARG A 33 2.23 6.97 -7.84
CA ARG A 33 2.13 7.85 -6.66
C ARG A 33 0.93 7.48 -5.79
N LYS A 34 -0.22 7.30 -6.42
CA LYS A 34 -1.46 6.85 -5.81
C LYS A 34 -1.28 5.48 -5.13
N LYS A 35 -0.61 4.53 -5.78
CA LYS A 35 -0.34 3.20 -5.23
C LYS A 35 0.57 3.28 -4.01
N VAL A 36 1.68 4.01 -4.09
CA VAL A 36 2.65 4.19 -2.99
C VAL A 36 1.99 4.87 -1.78
N VAL A 37 1.28 5.98 -1.99
CA VAL A 37 0.57 6.68 -0.91
C VAL A 37 -0.52 5.79 -0.30
N GLY A 38 -1.22 5.00 -1.12
CA GLY A 38 -2.19 4.00 -0.63
C GLY A 38 -1.55 2.91 0.22
N ILE A 39 -0.44 2.31 -0.24
CA ILE A 39 0.29 1.26 0.47
C ILE A 39 0.91 1.79 1.77
N SER A 40 1.39 3.05 1.80
CA SER A 40 1.95 3.67 3.01
C SER A 40 0.93 3.79 4.15
N GLY A 41 -0.36 3.86 3.81
CA GLY A 41 -1.46 4.06 4.76
C GLY A 41 -1.63 5.50 5.23
N ILE A 42 -1.02 6.46 4.55
CA ILE A 42 -1.13 7.89 4.86
C ILE A 42 -2.58 8.38 4.68
N MET A 43 -3.21 8.01 3.55
CA MET A 43 -4.58 8.42 3.21
C MET A 43 -5.31 7.42 2.33
N ASN A 44 -6.64 7.55 2.24
CA ASN A 44 -7.45 6.85 1.26
C ASN A 44 -7.38 7.56 -0.12
N THR A 45 -7.16 6.78 -1.18
CA THR A 45 -6.90 7.28 -2.53
C THR A 45 -8.11 7.24 -3.48
N GLY A 46 -9.32 7.04 -2.94
CA GLY A 46 -10.57 7.17 -3.68
C GLY A 46 -11.10 8.61 -3.71
N ASN A 47 -11.93 8.94 -4.72
CA ASN A 47 -12.55 10.26 -4.90
C ASN A 47 -11.55 11.43 -4.98
N LEU A 48 -10.67 11.39 -5.97
CA LEU A 48 -9.51 12.28 -6.13
C LEU A 48 -9.83 13.78 -6.10
N ASN A 49 -10.98 14.17 -6.66
CA ASN A 49 -11.39 15.57 -6.76
C ASN A 49 -12.01 16.13 -5.47
N LEU A 50 -12.20 15.31 -4.43
CA LEU A 50 -12.76 15.76 -3.16
C LEU A 50 -11.78 16.68 -2.45
N SER A 51 -12.23 17.87 -2.04
CA SER A 51 -11.46 18.73 -1.14
C SER A 51 -11.14 18.02 0.16
N VAL A 52 -9.94 18.25 0.67
CA VAL A 52 -9.47 17.69 1.95
C VAL A 52 -9.69 18.71 3.05
N THR A 53 -10.31 18.28 4.15
CA THR A 53 -10.50 19.10 5.34
C THR A 53 -9.23 19.19 6.18
N ARG A 54 -9.14 20.20 7.05
CA ARG A 54 -8.03 20.35 7.99
C ARG A 54 -7.91 19.17 8.96
N GLY A 55 -9.03 18.59 9.38
CA GLY A 55 -9.07 17.40 10.23
C GLY A 55 -8.53 16.16 9.53
N GLU A 56 -8.95 15.92 8.28
CA GLU A 56 -8.41 14.84 7.46
C GLU A 56 -6.90 15.01 7.23
N PHE A 57 -6.46 16.23 6.88
CA PHE A 57 -5.03 16.50 6.67
C PHE A 57 -4.19 16.27 7.94
N ALA A 58 -4.70 16.65 9.11
CA ALA A 58 -4.06 16.32 10.40
C ALA A 58 -3.91 14.80 10.58
N SER A 59 -4.91 14.01 10.16
CA SER A 59 -4.81 12.56 10.16
C SER A 59 -3.73 12.05 9.21
N MET A 60 -3.59 12.63 8.02
CA MET A 60 -2.54 12.23 7.07
C MET A 60 -1.14 12.47 7.64
N LEU A 61 -0.91 13.63 8.27
CA LEU A 61 0.37 13.94 8.93
C LEU A 61 0.71 12.94 10.03
N VAL A 62 -0.27 12.57 10.86
CA VAL A 62 -0.08 11.58 11.93
C VAL A 62 0.19 10.20 11.36
N ASN A 63 -0.54 9.78 10.32
CA ASN A 63 -0.36 8.49 9.65
C ASN A 63 1.02 8.37 8.96
N ALA A 64 1.56 9.47 8.46
CA ALA A 64 2.90 9.56 7.88
C ALA A 64 4.02 9.52 8.93
N SER A 65 3.70 9.73 10.21
CA SER A 65 4.68 9.86 11.30
C SER A 65 4.81 8.60 12.15
N SER A 66 5.77 8.61 13.07
CA SER A 66 5.91 7.57 14.10
C SER A 66 4.70 7.44 15.05
N TYR A 67 3.81 8.44 15.08
CA TYR A 67 2.62 8.43 15.94
C TYR A 67 1.45 7.60 15.37
N ARG A 68 1.56 7.07 14.15
CA ARG A 68 0.52 6.26 13.47
C ARG A 68 -0.04 5.11 14.30
N SER A 69 0.79 4.49 15.15
CA SER A 69 0.41 3.35 16.02
C SER A 69 -0.10 3.77 17.40
N THR A 70 0.08 5.05 17.77
CA THR A 70 -0.23 5.58 19.11
C THR A 70 -1.51 6.43 19.10
N ALA A 71 -1.97 6.87 17.93
CA ALA A 71 -3.19 7.65 17.78
C ALA A 71 -4.45 6.76 17.94
N GLY A 72 -5.08 6.80 19.11
CA GLY A 72 -6.44 6.25 19.31
C GLY A 72 -7.53 7.12 18.68
N LYS A 73 -8.74 6.58 18.45
CA LYS A 73 -9.89 7.35 17.89
C LYS A 73 -10.44 8.42 18.85
N THR A 74 -10.08 8.38 20.13
CA THR A 74 -10.58 9.29 21.17
C THR A 74 -9.44 10.08 21.80
N SER A 75 -9.66 11.37 22.00
CA SER A 75 -8.73 12.22 22.74
C SER A 75 -9.13 12.31 24.22
N ASN A 76 -8.17 12.11 25.13
CA ASN A 76 -8.42 12.29 26.57
C ASN A 76 -8.64 13.76 26.95
N THR A 77 -8.28 14.71 26.06
CA THR A 77 -8.40 16.16 26.27
C THR A 77 -8.89 16.84 24.98
N SER A 78 -9.71 17.88 25.12
CA SER A 78 -10.06 18.76 24.00
C SER A 78 -9.11 19.96 24.03
N VAL A 79 -8.29 20.12 22.98
CA VAL A 79 -7.29 21.20 22.87
C VAL A 79 -7.88 22.45 22.22
N PHE A 80 -8.91 22.29 21.40
CA PHE A 80 -9.58 23.36 20.67
C PHE A 80 -11.07 23.36 20.99
N ALA A 81 -11.65 24.56 21.12
CA ALA A 81 -13.04 24.71 21.57
C ALA A 81 -14.07 24.09 20.61
N ASP A 82 -13.73 24.02 19.32
CA ASP A 82 -14.55 23.44 18.24
C ASP A 82 -14.19 21.97 17.92
N VAL A 83 -13.33 21.33 18.70
CA VAL A 83 -12.98 19.91 18.53
C VAL A 83 -13.38 19.12 19.79
N PRO A 84 -14.60 18.53 19.80
CA PRO A 84 -15.04 17.62 20.84
C PRO A 84 -14.08 16.43 21.02
N ARG A 85 -14.01 15.86 22.23
CA ARG A 85 -13.11 14.71 22.54
C ARG A 85 -13.38 13.46 21.70
N ASN A 86 -14.63 13.30 21.25
CA ASN A 86 -15.12 12.21 20.43
C ASN A 86 -15.20 12.55 18.94
N HIS A 87 -14.69 13.71 18.51
CA HIS A 87 -14.57 14.05 17.10
C HIS A 87 -13.64 13.03 16.40
N GLU A 88 -13.96 12.67 15.15
CA GLU A 88 -13.25 11.61 14.41
C GLU A 88 -11.72 11.82 14.37
N TYR A 89 -11.30 13.07 14.15
CA TYR A 89 -9.89 13.47 14.10
C TYR A 89 -9.34 14.07 15.41
N ALA A 90 -10.04 13.95 16.54
CA ALA A 90 -9.67 14.64 17.78
C ALA A 90 -8.23 14.35 18.25
N ALA A 91 -7.82 13.08 18.19
CA ALA A 91 -6.48 12.69 18.61
C ALA A 91 -5.40 13.16 17.63
N GLN A 92 -5.70 13.09 16.33
CA GLN A 92 -4.77 13.47 15.27
C GLN A 92 -4.55 14.98 15.24
N ILE A 93 -5.62 15.75 15.40
CA ILE A 93 -5.56 17.22 15.54
C ILE A 93 -4.71 17.61 16.76
N ARG A 94 -4.92 16.94 17.90
CA ARG A 94 -4.09 17.16 19.10
C ARG A 94 -2.62 16.90 18.82
N ILE A 95 -2.27 15.74 18.27
CA ILE A 95 -0.88 15.37 17.98
C ILE A 95 -0.26 16.37 16.99
N ALA A 96 -0.96 16.70 15.89
CA ALA A 96 -0.47 17.64 14.90
C ALA A 96 -0.23 19.05 15.47
N ALA A 97 -1.06 19.48 16.43
CA ALA A 97 -0.86 20.73 17.15
C ALA A 97 0.30 20.68 18.16
N GLU A 98 0.39 19.61 18.96
CA GLU A 98 1.45 19.40 19.95
C GLU A 98 2.84 19.30 19.30
N GLN A 99 2.93 18.67 18.12
CA GLN A 99 4.17 18.58 17.34
C GLN A 99 4.44 19.85 16.51
N GLY A 100 3.52 20.83 16.51
CA GLY A 100 3.67 22.10 15.79
C GLY A 100 3.51 22.00 14.27
N TRP A 101 3.00 20.88 13.75
CA TRP A 101 2.75 20.67 12.32
C TRP A 101 1.57 21.51 11.83
N MET A 102 0.54 21.65 12.66
CA MET A 102 -0.64 22.48 12.36
C MET A 102 -0.91 23.46 13.51
N ASN A 103 -1.55 24.58 13.18
CA ASN A 103 -1.96 25.58 14.15
C ASN A 103 -3.48 25.68 14.22
N GLY A 104 -4.00 25.98 15.41
CA GLY A 104 -5.34 26.57 15.53
C GLY A 104 -5.33 28.04 15.14
N TYR A 105 -6.52 28.57 14.90
CA TYR A 105 -6.75 29.99 14.63
C TYR A 105 -6.86 30.78 15.95
N LEU A 106 -6.71 32.09 15.82
CA LEU A 106 -7.02 33.03 16.90
C LEU A 106 -8.45 32.79 17.40
N GLY A 107 -8.63 32.71 18.72
CA GLY A 107 -9.89 32.36 19.35
C GLY A 107 -10.00 30.89 19.81
N GLY A 108 -8.95 30.08 19.65
CA GLY A 108 -8.89 28.73 20.23
C GLY A 108 -9.62 27.65 19.42
N ASN A 109 -9.91 27.93 18.14
CA ASN A 109 -10.58 27.03 17.21
C ASN A 109 -9.58 26.41 16.24
N PHE A 110 -9.78 25.15 15.88
CA PHE A 110 -9.00 24.46 14.85
C PHE A 110 -9.64 24.51 13.46
N LYS A 111 -10.96 24.55 13.41
CA LYS A 111 -11.83 24.41 12.24
C LYS A 111 -11.59 23.10 11.48
N PRO A 112 -11.94 21.94 12.07
CA PRO A 112 -11.61 20.64 11.51
C PRO A 112 -12.29 20.37 10.15
N ASP A 113 -13.47 20.95 9.92
CA ASP A 113 -14.28 20.72 8.72
C ASP A 113 -14.00 21.71 7.58
N ASP A 114 -13.22 22.77 7.83
CA ASP A 114 -12.80 23.71 6.79
C ASP A 114 -11.76 23.03 5.87
N SER A 115 -11.78 23.38 4.58
CA SER A 115 -10.78 22.88 3.62
C SER A 115 -9.37 23.36 3.97
N ILE A 116 -8.38 22.48 3.81
CA ILE A 116 -6.97 22.80 4.01
C ILE A 116 -6.43 23.61 2.80
N THR A 117 -5.64 24.64 3.07
CA THR A 117 -4.91 25.40 2.03
C THR A 117 -3.49 24.89 1.84
N LEU A 118 -2.88 25.15 0.67
CA LEU A 118 -1.50 24.74 0.39
C LEU A 118 -0.52 25.21 1.46
N GLN A 119 -0.54 26.49 1.84
CA GLN A 119 0.40 27.03 2.84
C GLN A 119 0.31 26.31 4.20
N GLU A 120 -0.88 25.85 4.57
CA GLU A 120 -1.10 25.10 5.81
C GLU A 120 -0.59 23.68 5.68
N GLY A 121 -0.80 23.05 4.53
CA GLY A 121 -0.24 21.74 4.19
C GLY A 121 1.30 21.75 4.18
N VAL A 122 1.89 22.76 3.54
CA VAL A 122 3.34 23.01 3.48
C VAL A 122 3.94 23.12 4.88
N LYS A 123 3.29 23.87 5.78
CA LYS A 123 3.75 23.94 7.16
C LYS A 123 3.80 22.54 7.81
N GLY A 124 2.77 21.72 7.60
CA GLY A 124 2.67 20.37 8.14
C GLY A 124 3.78 19.45 7.64
N VAL A 125 3.97 19.36 6.32
CA VAL A 125 4.99 18.46 5.73
C VAL A 125 6.42 18.91 6.04
N LEU A 126 6.69 20.22 6.09
CA LEU A 126 8.00 20.72 6.55
C LEU A 126 8.25 20.37 8.02
N GLY A 127 7.19 20.35 8.85
CA GLY A 127 7.25 19.88 10.23
C GLY A 127 7.65 18.41 10.34
N LEU A 128 7.09 17.54 9.48
CA LEU A 128 7.49 16.13 9.41
C LEU A 128 8.95 15.94 8.98
N LEU A 129 9.46 16.81 8.12
CA LEU A 129 10.88 16.84 7.72
C LEU A 129 11.80 17.40 8.82
N GLY A 130 11.26 17.86 9.94
CA GLY A 130 12.02 18.38 11.08
C GLY A 130 12.31 19.89 11.03
N TYR A 131 11.68 20.64 10.13
CA TYR A 131 11.79 22.09 10.11
C TYR A 131 10.82 22.74 11.11
N ALA A 132 11.37 23.55 12.01
CA ALA A 132 10.63 24.25 13.06
C ALA A 132 10.43 25.73 12.72
N ASN A 133 9.60 26.44 13.48
CA ASN A 133 9.40 27.89 13.30
C ASN A 133 10.71 28.68 13.42
N SER A 134 11.68 28.21 14.20
CA SER A 134 12.99 28.85 14.36
C SER A 134 13.86 28.81 13.10
N ASP A 135 13.52 27.95 12.14
CA ASP A 135 14.24 27.84 10.87
C ASP A 135 13.77 28.89 9.84
N PHE A 136 12.69 29.63 10.15
CA PHE A 136 12.09 30.61 9.25
C PHE A 136 12.02 31.98 9.93
N THR A 137 12.65 32.98 9.32
CA THR A 137 12.69 34.35 9.84
C THR A 137 11.91 35.31 8.93
N GLY A 138 11.35 36.39 9.49
CA GLY A 138 10.59 37.36 8.72
C GLY A 138 9.21 36.83 8.32
N ASP A 139 8.88 36.90 7.04
CA ASP A 139 7.66 36.30 6.50
C ASP A 139 7.77 34.77 6.54
N GLN A 140 7.16 34.17 7.57
CA GLN A 140 7.19 32.72 7.76
C GLN A 140 6.46 31.97 6.66
N THR A 141 5.39 32.53 6.09
CA THR A 141 4.62 31.87 5.02
C THR A 141 5.45 31.83 3.75
N GLY A 142 5.96 32.99 3.30
CA GLY A 142 6.80 33.06 2.11
C GLY A 142 8.09 32.25 2.21
N SER A 143 8.74 32.26 3.39
CA SER A 143 9.97 31.48 3.61
C SER A 143 9.72 29.96 3.60
N ARG A 144 8.58 29.51 4.14
CA ARG A 144 8.18 28.10 4.08
C ARG A 144 7.86 27.67 2.65
N LEU A 145 7.15 28.49 1.89
CA LEU A 145 6.87 28.20 0.47
C LEU A 145 8.16 28.13 -0.34
N SER A 146 9.10 29.06 -0.11
CA SER A 146 10.42 29.02 -0.75
C SER A 146 11.17 27.73 -0.41
N LYS A 147 11.09 27.26 0.84
CA LYS A 147 11.69 25.99 1.25
C LYS A 147 10.98 24.78 0.63
N TYR A 148 9.66 24.84 0.48
CA TYR A 148 8.84 23.83 -0.17
C TYR A 148 9.25 23.64 -1.64
N HIS A 149 9.39 24.73 -2.40
CA HIS A 149 9.91 24.68 -3.78
C HIS A 149 11.36 24.20 -3.84
N PHE A 150 12.22 24.66 -2.91
CA PHE A 150 13.62 24.22 -2.87
C PHE A 150 13.78 22.71 -2.63
N LEU A 151 12.85 22.10 -1.90
CA LEU A 151 12.81 20.66 -1.64
C LEU A 151 12.05 19.88 -2.72
N GLU A 152 11.59 20.56 -3.78
CA GLU A 152 10.81 19.99 -4.89
C GLU A 152 9.52 19.29 -4.41
N LEU A 153 8.96 19.75 -3.29
CA LEU A 153 7.70 19.22 -2.75
C LEU A 153 6.49 19.61 -3.62
N ASP A 154 6.68 20.52 -4.58
CA ASP A 154 5.72 21.00 -5.58
C ASP A 154 5.66 20.18 -6.87
N GLU A 155 6.46 19.12 -6.98
CA GLU A 155 6.41 18.24 -8.15
C GLU A 155 5.00 17.71 -8.39
N ASN A 156 4.45 17.94 -9.59
CA ASN A 156 3.07 17.60 -9.96
C ASN A 156 1.99 18.26 -9.07
N LEU A 157 2.30 19.41 -8.45
CA LEU A 157 1.38 20.17 -7.61
C LEU A 157 1.39 21.65 -8.03
N ASN A 158 0.48 22.01 -8.95
CA ASN A 158 0.32 23.37 -9.45
C ASN A 158 -0.71 24.13 -8.60
N LYS A 159 -0.32 24.58 -7.40
CA LYS A 159 -1.18 25.33 -6.48
C LYS A 159 -0.50 26.56 -5.94
N GLU A 160 -1.28 27.61 -5.75
CA GLU A 160 -0.90 28.82 -5.04
C GLU A 160 -1.16 28.67 -3.53
N ALA A 161 -0.49 29.51 -2.74
CA ALA A 161 -0.45 29.43 -1.28
C ALA A 161 -1.83 29.31 -0.59
N LEU A 162 -2.83 30.03 -1.10
CA LEU A 162 -4.18 30.11 -0.51
C LEU A 162 -5.19 29.14 -1.16
N GLU A 163 -4.78 28.40 -2.19
CA GLU A 163 -5.67 27.45 -2.83
C GLU A 163 -5.89 26.22 -1.96
N VAL A 164 -7.11 25.69 -2.04
CA VAL A 164 -7.51 24.49 -1.31
C VAL A 164 -6.94 23.24 -1.98
N LEU A 165 -6.57 22.27 -1.15
CA LEU A 165 -6.08 20.97 -1.62
C LEU A 165 -7.23 19.97 -1.75
N ASN A 166 -7.23 19.23 -2.85
CA ASN A 166 -8.02 18.02 -3.00
C ASN A 166 -7.16 16.77 -2.70
N LYS A 167 -7.75 15.59 -2.86
CA LYS A 167 -7.03 14.34 -2.59
C LYS A 167 -5.91 14.04 -3.58
N GLU A 168 -6.06 14.43 -4.84
CA GLU A 168 -4.98 14.34 -5.85
C GLU A 168 -3.76 15.17 -5.44
N ASP A 169 -4.00 16.43 -5.04
CA ASP A 169 -2.96 17.33 -4.54
C ASP A 169 -2.26 16.71 -3.32
N CYS A 170 -3.02 16.13 -2.38
CA CYS A 170 -2.44 15.48 -1.21
C CYS A 170 -1.64 14.22 -1.57
N ILE A 171 -2.07 13.42 -2.55
CA ILE A 171 -1.29 12.26 -3.04
C ILE A 171 0.07 12.72 -3.56
N ASN A 172 0.11 13.77 -4.39
CA ASN A 172 1.37 14.29 -4.91
C ASN A 172 2.24 14.86 -3.78
N LEU A 173 1.66 15.66 -2.89
CA LEU A 173 2.39 16.26 -1.76
C LEU A 173 3.03 15.21 -0.84
N PHE A 174 2.27 14.18 -0.46
CA PHE A 174 2.78 13.14 0.44
C PHE A 174 3.73 12.16 -0.27
N TYR A 175 3.55 11.92 -1.58
CA TYR A 175 4.54 11.18 -2.34
C TYR A 175 5.88 11.91 -2.42
N ASN A 176 5.85 13.21 -2.71
CA ASN A 176 7.05 14.05 -2.73
C ASN A 176 7.72 14.03 -1.35
N LEU A 177 6.94 14.19 -0.28
CA LEU A 177 7.44 14.07 1.10
C LEU A 177 8.20 12.76 1.34
N LEU A 178 7.69 11.62 0.89
CA LEU A 178 8.35 10.31 1.07
C LEU A 178 9.72 10.26 0.38
N LYS A 179 9.89 10.94 -0.75
CA LYS A 179 11.15 11.04 -1.50
C LYS A 179 12.12 12.08 -0.93
N THR A 180 11.61 13.09 -0.21
CA THR A 180 12.43 14.20 0.29
C THR A 180 13.31 13.80 1.48
N ASP A 181 14.55 14.28 1.48
CA ASP A 181 15.42 14.21 2.65
C ASP A 181 14.92 15.10 3.79
N THR A 182 14.85 14.53 4.98
CA THR A 182 14.64 15.29 6.22
C THR A 182 15.77 16.29 6.43
N LYS A 183 15.57 17.24 7.36
CA LYS A 183 16.61 18.18 7.79
C LYS A 183 17.91 17.49 8.24
N SER A 184 17.84 16.23 8.68
CA SER A 184 18.98 15.41 9.07
C SER A 184 19.71 14.73 7.90
N GLY A 185 19.24 14.90 6.66
CA GLY A 185 19.86 14.35 5.45
C GLY A 185 19.48 12.90 5.14
N THR A 186 18.41 12.38 5.75
CA THR A 186 17.88 11.04 5.45
C THR A 186 16.51 11.14 4.80
N MET A 187 16.30 10.42 3.70
CA MET A 187 15.01 10.30 3.01
C MET A 187 13.90 9.91 3.99
N PHE A 188 12.83 10.69 4.01
CA PHE A 188 11.72 10.52 4.94
C PHE A 188 11.08 9.12 4.82
N GLY A 189 10.86 8.65 3.59
CA GLY A 189 10.23 7.35 3.30
C GLY A 189 10.99 6.15 3.85
N LYS A 190 12.29 6.26 4.19
CA LYS A 190 13.03 5.16 4.83
C LYS A 190 12.42 4.77 6.18
N SER A 191 11.83 5.72 6.89
CA SER A 191 11.11 5.43 8.15
C SER A 191 9.84 4.59 7.95
N LEU A 192 9.37 4.49 6.70
CA LEU A 192 8.26 3.68 6.24
C LEU A 192 8.72 2.52 5.33
N ASN A 193 10.01 2.17 5.39
CA ASN A 193 10.64 1.13 4.59
C ASN A 193 10.51 1.33 3.07
N CYS A 194 10.40 2.57 2.60
CA CYS A 194 10.47 2.87 1.18
C CYS A 194 11.92 2.80 0.70
N GLU A 195 12.12 2.14 -0.44
CA GLU A 195 13.35 2.20 -1.22
C GLU A 195 13.13 2.92 -2.55
N LEU A 196 14.20 3.52 -3.09
CA LEU A 196 14.16 4.16 -4.40
C LEU A 196 14.67 3.20 -5.46
N THR A 197 14.01 3.20 -6.61
CA THR A 197 14.49 2.56 -7.84
C THR A 197 15.72 3.31 -8.38
N SER A 198 16.38 2.74 -9.38
CA SER A 198 17.47 3.39 -10.12
C SER A 198 17.08 4.74 -10.71
N ASP A 199 15.79 4.93 -10.98
CA ASP A 199 15.24 6.11 -11.64
C ASP A 199 14.76 7.16 -10.64
N GLY A 200 15.00 6.94 -9.34
CA GLY A 200 14.67 7.89 -8.28
C GLY A 200 13.20 7.89 -7.87
N GLU A 201 12.41 6.90 -8.27
CA GLU A 201 11.02 6.71 -7.82
C GLU A 201 10.92 5.71 -6.68
N ILE A 202 9.86 5.78 -5.88
CA ILE A 202 9.65 4.81 -4.80
C ILE A 202 9.24 3.47 -5.39
N ASP A 203 9.96 2.40 -5.04
CA ASP A 203 9.58 1.04 -5.40
C ASP A 203 8.39 0.59 -4.55
N PRO A 204 7.19 0.37 -5.12
CA PRO A 204 6.06 -0.13 -4.36
C PRO A 204 6.31 -1.54 -3.82
N PHE A 205 7.15 -2.35 -4.48
CA PHE A 205 7.40 -3.73 -4.03
C PHE A 205 8.20 -3.75 -2.73
N SER A 206 9.17 -2.85 -2.55
CA SER A 206 9.83 -2.62 -1.25
C SER A 206 8.85 -2.33 -0.10
N MET A 207 7.67 -1.77 -0.42
CA MET A 207 6.63 -1.45 0.57
C MET A 207 5.63 -2.59 0.82
N VAL A 208 5.44 -3.49 -0.17
CA VAL A 208 4.40 -4.54 -0.18
C VAL A 208 4.64 -5.65 0.85
N ASP A 209 5.86 -5.79 1.36
CA ASP A 209 6.22 -6.77 2.39
C ASP A 209 5.66 -6.43 3.80
N ASN A 210 5.31 -5.17 4.05
CA ASN A 210 4.94 -4.73 5.41
C ASN A 210 3.46 -4.56 5.69
N SER A 211 2.60 -4.56 4.67
CA SER A 211 1.19 -4.33 4.87
C SER A 211 0.38 -5.63 4.85
N ILE A 212 0.68 -6.57 3.95
CA ILE A 212 0.12 -7.92 3.97
C ILE A 212 0.84 -8.74 5.04
N LYS A 213 0.06 -9.38 5.90
CA LYS A 213 0.52 -10.20 7.01
C LYS A 213 -0.24 -11.52 6.97
N GLY A 214 0.43 -12.57 7.39
CA GLY A 214 0.01 -13.94 7.12
C GLY A 214 1.09 -14.65 6.30
N PRO A 215 0.85 -15.91 5.92
CA PRO A 215 -0.33 -16.69 6.28
C PRO A 215 -0.35 -17.08 7.77
N LYS A 216 -1.54 -17.16 8.38
CA LYS A 216 -1.76 -17.64 9.77
C LYS A 216 -3.01 -18.50 9.85
N ILE A 217 -3.03 -19.53 10.68
CA ILE A 217 -4.20 -20.41 10.82
C ILE A 217 -5.14 -19.91 11.92
N ALA A 218 -6.43 -19.81 11.60
CA ALA A 218 -7.51 -19.59 12.54
C ALA A 218 -8.48 -20.78 12.55
N LYS A 219 -8.63 -21.43 13.71
CA LYS A 219 -9.62 -22.50 13.96
C LYS A 219 -10.83 -22.05 14.79
N SER A 220 -10.97 -20.74 15.01
CA SER A 220 -12.10 -20.15 15.74
C SER A 220 -12.18 -18.64 15.51
N SER A 221 -13.38 -18.08 15.67
CA SER A 221 -13.61 -16.64 15.47
C SER A 221 -12.83 -15.80 16.51
N SER A 222 -12.57 -16.34 17.70
CA SER A 222 -11.70 -15.71 18.70
C SER A 222 -10.25 -15.66 18.23
N ARG A 223 -9.73 -16.76 17.66
CA ARG A 223 -8.37 -16.81 17.12
C ARG A 223 -8.21 -15.86 15.93
N LEU A 224 -9.19 -15.82 15.03
CA LEU A 224 -9.20 -14.86 13.91
C LEU A 224 -9.11 -13.41 14.41
N LYS A 225 -9.94 -13.03 15.39
CA LYS A 225 -9.90 -11.69 16.00
C LYS A 225 -8.55 -11.39 16.67
N SER A 226 -7.89 -12.39 17.26
CA SER A 226 -6.56 -12.22 17.87
C SER A 226 -5.42 -12.05 16.84
N ILE A 227 -5.59 -12.59 15.64
CA ILE A 227 -4.61 -12.50 14.56
C ILE A 227 -4.59 -11.10 13.96
N LEU A 228 -5.75 -10.45 13.89
CA LEU A 228 -5.91 -9.15 13.25
C LEU A 228 -5.56 -8.01 14.21
N PRO A 229 -4.74 -7.03 13.79
CA PRO A 229 -4.44 -5.84 14.58
C PRO A 229 -5.57 -4.78 14.53
N PHE A 230 -6.72 -5.12 13.95
CA PHE A 230 -7.90 -4.27 13.82
C PHE A 230 -9.17 -5.08 14.07
N LYS A 231 -10.28 -4.39 14.34
CA LYS A 231 -11.58 -5.03 14.53
C LYS A 231 -12.07 -5.61 13.21
N LEU A 232 -12.55 -6.85 13.26
CA LEU A 232 -13.17 -7.52 12.12
C LEU A 232 -14.36 -6.73 11.53
N SER A 233 -15.07 -5.95 12.37
CA SER A 233 -16.15 -5.04 11.94
C SER A 233 -15.70 -3.95 10.98
N ASP A 234 -14.42 -3.60 11.00
CA ASP A 234 -13.84 -2.54 10.18
C ASP A 234 -13.16 -3.12 8.92
N ALA A 235 -13.27 -4.43 8.70
CA ALA A 235 -12.52 -5.17 7.69
C ALA A 235 -13.33 -5.42 6.41
N ASN A 236 -12.63 -5.41 5.27
CA ASN A 236 -13.14 -5.95 4.00
C ASN A 236 -12.75 -7.42 3.94
N ILE A 237 -13.72 -8.33 4.00
CA ILE A 237 -13.43 -9.77 4.10
C ILE A 237 -13.71 -10.45 2.77
N TYR A 238 -12.76 -11.26 2.35
CA TYR A 238 -12.89 -12.19 1.24
C TYR A 238 -12.76 -13.60 1.81
N LEU A 239 -13.74 -14.46 1.55
CA LEU A 239 -13.69 -15.88 1.89
C LEU A 239 -13.64 -16.66 0.59
N ASP A 240 -12.58 -17.44 0.41
CA ASP A 240 -12.37 -18.26 -0.78
C ASP A 240 -12.51 -17.44 -2.08
N GLY A 241 -11.98 -16.22 -2.07
CA GLY A 241 -12.01 -15.29 -3.21
C GLY A 241 -13.28 -14.43 -3.31
N GLU A 242 -14.35 -14.77 -2.60
CA GLU A 242 -15.62 -14.04 -2.66
C GLU A 242 -15.76 -13.01 -1.53
N PRO A 243 -16.24 -11.79 -1.82
CA PRO A 243 -16.49 -10.79 -0.78
C PRO A 243 -17.62 -11.26 0.14
N VAL A 244 -17.36 -11.29 1.44
CA VAL A 244 -18.34 -11.67 2.46
C VAL A 244 -18.53 -10.57 3.50
N ASN A 245 -19.77 -10.43 3.97
CA ASN A 245 -20.06 -9.54 5.09
C ASN A 245 -19.32 -10.01 6.34
N ASN A 246 -18.80 -9.07 7.13
CA ASN A 246 -18.00 -9.33 8.34
C ASN A 246 -18.74 -10.00 9.52
N SER A 247 -20.03 -10.26 9.35
CA SER A 247 -20.93 -10.97 10.25
C SER A 247 -21.60 -12.17 9.56
N SER A 248 -21.07 -12.59 8.41
CA SER A 248 -21.60 -13.73 7.66
C SER A 248 -21.41 -15.03 8.43
N ASN A 249 -22.48 -15.82 8.52
CA ASN A 249 -22.44 -17.18 9.03
C ASN A 249 -21.43 -18.06 8.25
N ALA A 250 -21.12 -17.71 7.00
CA ALA A 250 -20.14 -18.43 6.18
C ALA A 250 -18.71 -18.38 6.78
N ILE A 251 -18.35 -17.32 7.51
CA ILE A 251 -17.05 -17.21 8.17
C ILE A 251 -17.00 -18.16 9.37
N ASP A 252 -18.07 -18.24 10.16
CA ASP A 252 -18.14 -19.15 11.30
C ASP A 252 -18.15 -20.61 10.83
N VAL A 253 -18.88 -20.92 9.75
CA VAL A 253 -18.88 -22.25 9.12
C VAL A 253 -17.51 -22.64 8.58
N SER A 254 -16.77 -21.75 7.93
CA SER A 254 -15.43 -22.09 7.43
C SER A 254 -14.41 -22.31 8.55
N LEU A 255 -14.59 -21.64 9.70
CA LEU A 255 -13.76 -21.83 10.89
C LEU A 255 -14.03 -23.15 11.63
N GLU A 256 -15.15 -23.83 11.34
CA GLU A 256 -15.48 -25.16 11.87
C GLU A 256 -14.81 -26.31 11.08
N SER A 257 -14.09 -26.02 9.99
CA SER A 257 -13.30 -27.04 9.30
C SER A 257 -12.21 -27.61 10.21
N GLU A 258 -11.89 -28.90 10.04
CA GLU A 258 -10.94 -29.63 10.90
C GLU A 258 -9.55 -28.98 10.91
N ASP A 259 -9.15 -28.47 9.75
CA ASP A 259 -7.85 -27.81 9.53
C ASP A 259 -7.90 -26.29 9.73
N GLY A 260 -9.10 -25.70 9.74
CA GLY A 260 -9.35 -24.28 9.93
C GLY A 260 -9.22 -23.45 8.65
N VAL A 261 -8.95 -22.17 8.84
CA VAL A 261 -8.92 -21.16 7.77
C VAL A 261 -7.58 -20.47 7.76
N LEU A 262 -6.98 -20.36 6.59
CA LEU A 262 -5.79 -19.58 6.36
C LEU A 262 -6.12 -18.09 6.27
N VAL A 263 -5.40 -17.28 7.03
CA VAL A 263 -5.65 -15.84 7.17
C VAL A 263 -4.49 -15.05 6.61
N TYR A 264 -4.78 -14.30 5.55
CA TYR A 264 -4.00 -13.14 5.17
C TYR A 264 -4.75 -11.88 5.54
N TYR A 265 -4.02 -10.85 5.91
CA TYR A 265 -4.63 -9.56 6.17
C TYR A 265 -3.69 -8.44 5.80
N HIS A 266 -4.25 -7.41 5.19
CA HIS A 266 -3.54 -6.18 4.94
C HIS A 266 -3.84 -5.19 6.06
N THR A 267 -2.84 -4.87 6.87
CA THR A 267 -2.94 -4.02 8.07
C THR A 267 -3.52 -2.64 7.79
N ILE A 268 -3.21 -2.08 6.62
CA ILE A 268 -3.57 -0.71 6.25
C ILE A 268 -4.96 -0.61 5.60
N SER A 269 -5.23 -1.38 4.54
CA SER A 269 -6.57 -1.43 3.91
C SER A 269 -7.63 -2.14 4.75
N LYS A 270 -7.21 -2.80 5.86
CA LYS A 270 -8.04 -3.69 6.68
C LYS A 270 -8.72 -4.78 5.85
N THR A 271 -8.09 -5.20 4.76
CA THR A 271 -8.59 -6.32 3.96
C THR A 271 -8.14 -7.61 4.63
N VAL A 272 -9.03 -8.59 4.72
CA VAL A 272 -8.76 -9.92 5.25
C VAL A 272 -9.15 -10.93 4.19
N TRP A 273 -8.22 -11.79 3.80
CA TRP A 273 -8.50 -12.94 2.94
C TRP A 273 -8.45 -14.19 3.80
N LEU A 274 -9.54 -14.94 3.72
CA LEU A 274 -9.77 -16.19 4.41
C LEU A 274 -9.83 -17.28 3.35
N TYR A 275 -9.03 -18.33 3.52
CA TYR A 275 -9.04 -19.50 2.65
C TYR A 275 -9.34 -20.74 3.47
N THR A 276 -10.46 -21.41 3.17
CA THR A 276 -10.88 -22.64 3.85
C THR A 276 -9.95 -23.77 3.43
N ILE A 277 -9.28 -24.39 4.39
CA ILE A 277 -8.36 -25.50 4.11
C ILE A 277 -9.19 -26.75 3.76
N GLY A 278 -8.82 -27.44 2.68
CA GLY A 278 -9.47 -28.67 2.23
C GLY A 278 -10.75 -28.46 1.41
N ASN A 279 -11.05 -27.22 1.00
CA ASN A 279 -12.16 -26.92 0.09
C ASN A 279 -11.63 -26.19 -1.15
N GLU A 280 -11.68 -26.85 -2.31
CA GLU A 280 -11.26 -26.24 -3.58
C GLU A 280 -12.36 -25.31 -4.10
N ASN A 281 -12.05 -24.03 -4.28
CA ASN A 281 -12.98 -23.08 -4.88
C ASN A 281 -12.81 -23.03 -6.40
N GLU A 282 -13.92 -22.82 -7.11
CA GLU A 282 -13.92 -22.66 -8.58
C GLU A 282 -13.20 -21.38 -9.05
N ASN A 283 -12.90 -20.45 -8.13
CA ASN A 283 -12.36 -19.12 -8.42
C ASN A 283 -10.84 -18.99 -8.23
N GLY A 284 -10.13 -20.13 -8.18
CA GLY A 284 -8.71 -20.18 -8.51
C GLY A 284 -7.73 -19.85 -7.39
N ARG A 285 -8.11 -19.91 -6.10
CA ARG A 285 -7.16 -19.88 -4.96
C ARG A 285 -7.68 -20.72 -3.80
N SER A 286 -7.01 -21.83 -3.49
CA SER A 286 -7.36 -22.74 -2.39
C SER A 286 -6.16 -22.99 -1.47
N ALA A 287 -6.41 -23.65 -0.34
CA ALA A 287 -5.41 -24.03 0.63
C ALA A 287 -5.52 -25.53 0.97
N VAL A 288 -4.36 -26.17 1.12
CA VAL A 288 -4.24 -27.59 1.48
C VAL A 288 -3.29 -27.74 2.66
N PHE A 289 -3.60 -28.70 3.53
CA PHE A 289 -2.69 -29.17 4.57
C PHE A 289 -2.33 -30.62 4.23
N GLY A 290 -1.04 -30.96 4.27
CA GLY A 290 -0.61 -32.32 3.96
C GLY A 290 0.86 -32.58 4.29
N GLU A 291 1.23 -33.85 4.29
CA GLU A 291 2.62 -34.32 4.44
C GLU A 291 3.31 -34.33 3.07
N ILE A 292 4.53 -33.79 2.99
CA ILE A 292 5.33 -33.82 1.77
C ILE A 292 5.76 -35.26 1.52
N THR A 293 5.17 -35.91 0.52
CA THR A 293 5.53 -37.29 0.15
C THR A 293 6.64 -37.34 -0.89
N ASN A 294 6.78 -36.30 -1.73
CA ASN A 294 7.84 -36.24 -2.72
C ASN A 294 8.19 -34.81 -3.15
N VAL A 295 9.42 -34.62 -3.63
CA VAL A 295 9.89 -33.37 -4.25
C VAL A 295 10.36 -33.69 -5.67
N VAL A 296 9.77 -33.03 -6.66
CA VAL A 296 9.98 -33.29 -8.09
C VAL A 296 11.03 -32.32 -8.66
N TYR A 297 12.06 -32.88 -9.28
CA TYR A 297 13.14 -32.14 -9.95
C TYR A 297 13.11 -32.39 -11.45
N ASP A 298 13.56 -31.41 -12.24
CA ASP A 298 13.76 -31.61 -13.67
C ASP A 298 15.00 -32.47 -13.90
N SER A 299 14.93 -33.40 -14.86
CA SER A 299 16.09 -34.15 -15.35
C SER A 299 17.28 -33.27 -15.80
N ALA A 300 17.02 -32.03 -16.22
CA ALA A 300 18.01 -31.03 -16.61
C ALA A 300 18.48 -30.15 -15.44
N ASP A 301 17.72 -30.06 -14.35
CA ASP A 301 18.05 -29.29 -13.14
C ASP A 301 17.66 -30.07 -11.88
N LEU A 302 18.64 -30.81 -11.36
CA LEU A 302 18.51 -31.66 -10.16
C LEU A 302 18.60 -30.87 -8.84
N MET A 303 18.83 -29.56 -8.91
CA MET A 303 19.08 -28.72 -7.73
C MET A 303 17.90 -27.83 -7.40
N THR A 304 17.12 -27.46 -8.42
CA THR A 304 15.94 -26.61 -8.28
C THR A 304 14.66 -27.44 -8.42
N PRO A 305 13.86 -27.61 -7.35
CA PRO A 305 12.62 -28.36 -7.46
C PRO A 305 11.61 -27.61 -8.34
N GLY A 306 10.88 -28.36 -9.16
CA GLY A 306 9.79 -27.84 -10.00
C GLY A 306 8.41 -27.99 -9.36
N ALA A 307 8.23 -29.01 -8.51
CA ALA A 307 6.97 -29.28 -7.83
C ALA A 307 7.17 -30.12 -6.56
N ILE A 308 6.13 -30.23 -5.74
CA ILE A 308 6.04 -31.19 -4.63
C ILE A 308 4.77 -32.03 -4.74
N ILE A 309 4.75 -33.18 -4.09
CA ILE A 309 3.58 -34.06 -3.98
C ILE A 309 3.23 -34.16 -2.50
N LEU A 310 1.96 -33.93 -2.17
CA LEU A 310 1.45 -34.13 -0.81
C LEU A 310 0.81 -35.52 -0.66
N ASP A 311 0.41 -35.89 0.55
CA ASP A 311 -0.22 -37.16 0.90
C ASP A 311 -1.65 -37.33 0.35
N ASP A 312 -2.26 -36.25 -0.14
CA ASP A 312 -3.47 -36.29 -0.95
C ASP A 312 -3.24 -36.83 -2.38
N GLY A 313 -1.98 -37.02 -2.78
CA GLY A 313 -1.56 -37.52 -4.09
C GLY A 313 -1.52 -36.47 -5.20
N ASN A 314 -1.82 -35.21 -4.89
CA ASN A 314 -1.79 -34.12 -5.86
C ASN A 314 -0.39 -33.54 -6.01
N THR A 315 -0.09 -33.06 -7.23
CA THR A 315 1.18 -32.36 -7.54
C THR A 315 0.97 -30.86 -7.51
N TYR A 316 1.88 -30.16 -6.83
CA TYR A 316 1.84 -28.72 -6.61
C TYR A 316 3.09 -28.06 -7.20
N GLU A 317 2.91 -27.23 -8.23
CA GLU A 317 3.99 -26.58 -8.96
C GLU A 317 4.58 -25.41 -8.17
N LEU A 318 5.91 -25.40 -8.03
CA LEU A 318 6.65 -24.31 -7.40
C LEU A 318 7.12 -23.35 -8.48
N THR A 319 6.69 -22.09 -8.42
CA THR A 319 7.03 -21.09 -9.44
C THR A 319 7.99 -20.01 -8.96
N SER A 320 7.91 -19.61 -7.68
CA SER A 320 8.80 -18.58 -7.13
C SER A 320 10.17 -19.14 -6.74
N THR A 321 11.21 -18.33 -6.90
CA THR A 321 12.58 -18.69 -6.50
C THR A 321 12.69 -19.03 -5.01
N GLU A 322 11.93 -18.33 -4.17
CA GLU A 322 11.92 -18.53 -2.71
C GLU A 322 11.30 -19.88 -2.32
N MET A 323 10.14 -20.23 -2.92
CA MET A 323 9.53 -21.54 -2.73
C MET A 323 10.46 -22.65 -3.21
N LYS A 324 11.04 -22.50 -4.41
CA LYS A 324 11.99 -23.47 -4.95
C LYS A 324 13.19 -23.66 -4.02
N PHE A 325 13.69 -22.60 -3.40
CA PHE A 325 14.75 -22.70 -2.40
C PHE A 325 14.30 -23.46 -1.15
N ALA A 326 13.15 -23.11 -0.58
CA ALA A 326 12.62 -23.71 0.65
C ALA A 326 12.43 -25.23 0.57
N PHE A 327 11.95 -25.74 -0.57
CA PHE A 327 11.73 -27.17 -0.82
C PHE A 327 12.95 -27.87 -1.46
N SER A 328 14.05 -27.15 -1.73
CA SER A 328 15.27 -27.75 -2.26
C SER A 328 16.03 -28.52 -1.19
N SER A 329 17.02 -29.31 -1.61
CA SER A 329 17.98 -29.95 -0.70
C SER A 329 18.73 -28.99 0.24
N TYR A 330 18.74 -27.69 -0.05
CA TYR A 330 19.37 -26.65 0.77
C TYR A 330 18.39 -25.85 1.64
N GLY A 331 17.08 -25.94 1.39
CA GLY A 331 16.05 -25.28 2.20
C GLY A 331 15.76 -26.04 3.49
N ASP A 332 14.72 -25.64 4.21
CA ASP A 332 14.39 -26.22 5.52
C ASP A 332 13.33 -27.33 5.45
N LEU A 333 12.57 -27.44 4.35
CA LEU A 333 11.48 -28.43 4.18
C LEU A 333 11.97 -29.71 3.47
N ARG A 334 11.47 -30.86 3.95
CA ARG A 334 11.86 -32.21 3.50
C ARG A 334 10.65 -33.13 3.32
N VAL A 335 10.87 -34.23 2.60
CA VAL A 335 9.91 -35.34 2.57
C VAL A 335 9.70 -35.85 4.00
N GLY A 336 8.43 -35.96 4.40
CA GLY A 336 8.00 -36.30 5.76
C GLY A 336 7.58 -35.10 6.62
N ASP A 337 7.88 -33.87 6.20
CA ASP A 337 7.41 -32.67 6.89
C ASP A 337 5.96 -32.36 6.49
N THR A 338 5.18 -31.84 7.43
CA THR A 338 3.84 -31.32 7.15
C THR A 338 3.90 -29.87 6.72
N VAL A 339 3.04 -29.47 5.79
CA VAL A 339 3.01 -28.10 5.28
C VAL A 339 1.57 -27.67 5.00
N ASN A 340 1.29 -26.38 5.18
CA ASN A 340 0.09 -25.75 4.64
C ASN A 340 0.46 -24.98 3.38
N LEU A 341 -0.13 -25.33 2.23
CA LEU A 341 0.11 -24.63 0.97
C LEU A 341 -1.08 -23.75 0.63
N VAL A 342 -0.80 -22.61 0.01
CA VAL A 342 -1.77 -21.85 -0.76
C VAL A 342 -1.43 -22.01 -2.21
N TYR A 343 -2.42 -22.33 -3.03
CA TYR A 343 -2.22 -22.55 -4.45
C TYR A 343 -3.37 -21.98 -5.28
N THR A 344 -3.09 -21.71 -6.55
CA THR A 344 -4.11 -21.44 -7.55
C THR A 344 -4.42 -22.70 -8.32
N LEU A 345 -5.70 -22.99 -8.54
CA LEU A 345 -6.17 -24.08 -9.40
C LEU A 345 -6.59 -23.48 -10.75
N SER A 346 -6.00 -23.96 -11.85
CA SER A 346 -6.46 -23.65 -13.21
C SER A 346 -6.83 -24.94 -13.93
N VAL A 347 -7.96 -24.92 -14.62
CA VAL A 347 -8.41 -26.04 -15.45
C VAL A 347 -8.31 -25.64 -16.92
N ASP A 348 -7.59 -26.42 -17.72
CA ASP A 348 -7.49 -26.16 -19.16
C ASP A 348 -8.77 -26.61 -19.91
N GLN A 349 -8.81 -26.35 -21.23
CA GLN A 349 -9.97 -26.72 -22.06
C GLN A 349 -10.20 -28.24 -22.18
N GLU A 350 -9.21 -29.04 -21.78
CA GLU A 350 -9.23 -30.50 -21.81
C GLU A 350 -9.63 -31.10 -20.44
N GLY A 351 -9.77 -30.24 -19.41
CA GLY A 351 -10.12 -30.65 -18.06
C GLY A 351 -8.92 -31.00 -17.19
N ASN A 352 -7.68 -30.73 -17.63
CA ASN A 352 -6.50 -30.96 -16.80
C ASN A 352 -6.36 -29.84 -15.76
N GLU A 353 -6.15 -30.26 -14.52
CA GLU A 353 -5.96 -29.37 -13.38
C GLU A 353 -4.48 -29.07 -13.16
N THR A 354 -4.14 -27.79 -13.04
CA THR A 354 -2.82 -27.33 -12.62
C THR A 354 -2.94 -26.61 -11.29
N ARG A 355 -2.19 -27.09 -10.29
CA ARG A 355 -2.11 -26.51 -8.94
C ARG A 355 -0.79 -25.77 -8.79
N THR A 356 -0.80 -24.45 -8.81
CA THR A 356 0.41 -23.64 -8.68
C THR A 356 0.52 -23.03 -7.29
N VAL A 357 1.57 -23.37 -6.54
CA VAL A 357 1.79 -22.84 -5.19
C VAL A 357 2.09 -21.35 -5.29
N ILE A 358 1.44 -20.58 -4.41
CA ILE A 358 1.66 -19.14 -4.26
C ILE A 358 2.31 -18.79 -2.92
N ASP A 359 2.16 -19.64 -1.90
CA ASP A 359 2.74 -19.43 -0.56
C ASP A 359 2.68 -20.72 0.29
N TYR A 360 3.41 -20.77 1.41
CA TYR A 360 3.42 -21.92 2.33
C TYR A 360 3.61 -21.54 3.83
N ILE A 361 3.23 -22.44 4.74
CA ILE A 361 3.53 -22.38 6.19
C ILE A 361 4.02 -23.74 6.67
N GLU A 362 5.06 -23.70 7.50
CA GLU A 362 5.56 -24.83 8.32
C GLU A 362 4.57 -25.30 9.40
#